data_AF-A0A967WQK4-F1
#
_entry.id   AF-A0A967WQK4-F1
#
_cell.length_a   1.000
_cell.length_b   1.000
_cell.length_c   1.000
_cell.angle_alpha   90.00
_cell.angle_beta   90.00
_cell.angle_gamma   90.00
#
_symmetry.space_group_name_H-M   'P 1'
#
loop_
_entity.id
_entity.type
_entity.pdbx_description
1 polymer ?
#
loop_
_entity_poly.entity_id
_entity_poly.type
_entity_poly.pdbx_seq_one_letter_code
_entity_poly.pdbx_strand_id
1 'polypeptide(L)' 'RLFEQTEEVVARFSPTPYLSCLVRGCAEKGLDITEGGAELFYGTIEAVTYATTVDSLLAVKHLVFDKKL' A
#
# COMPACT_ATOMS: atom_id res chain seq x y z
N ARG A 1 -8.33 6.44 0.23
CA ARG A 1 -8.38 7.90 0.00
C ARG A 1 -6.99 8.54 -0.02
N LEU A 2 -6.19 8.58 1.06
CA LEU A 2 -4.86 9.21 1.00
C LEU A 2 -3.90 8.51 0.01
N PHE A 3 -3.81 7.18 0.06
CA PHE A 3 -3.00 6.40 -0.89
C PHE A 3 -3.39 6.67 -2.34
N GLU A 4 -4.70 6.66 -2.64
CA GLU A 4 -5.24 6.96 -3.97
C GLU A 4 -4.88 8.37 -4.45
N GLN A 5 -4.82 9.36 -3.54
CA GLN A 5 -4.43 10.73 -3.88
C GLN A 5 -2.95 10.83 -4.28
N THR A 6 -2.07 10.06 -3.62
CA THR A 6 -0.65 10.03 -4.00
C THR A 6 -0.48 9.42 -5.39
N GLU A 7 -1.15 8.30 -5.67
CA GLU A 7 -1.12 7.65 -6.97
C GLU A 7 -1.64 8.57 -8.09
N GLU A 8 -2.73 9.31 -7.85
CA GLU A 8 -3.27 10.29 -8.82
C GLU A 8 -2.26 11.38 -9.18
N VAL A 9 -1.53 11.91 -8.18
CA VAL A 9 -0.50 12.92 -8.39
C VAL A 9 0.68 12.34 -9.18
N VAL A 10 1.14 11.14 -8.84
CA VAL A 10 2.24 10.48 -9.55
C VAL A 10 1.86 10.22 -11.00
N ALA A 11 0.66 9.67 -11.25
CA ALA A 11 0.15 9.40 -12.58
C ALA A 11 0.09 10.67 -13.45
N ARG A 12 -0.37 11.78 -12.86
CA ARG A 12 -0.53 13.05 -13.58
C ARG A 12 0.78 13.77 -13.87
N PHE A 13 1.74 13.73 -12.94
CA PHE A 13 2.92 14.60 -12.98
C PHE A 13 4.24 13.87 -13.20
N SER A 14 4.27 12.54 -13.09
CA SER A 14 5.48 11.72 -13.26
C SER A 14 5.20 10.37 -13.95
N PRO A 15 4.57 10.35 -15.14
CA PRO A 15 4.38 9.11 -15.89
C PRO A 15 5.72 8.54 -16.34
N THR A 16 5.77 7.23 -16.57
CA THR A 16 7.01 6.51 -16.95
C THR A 16 6.84 5.70 -18.24
N PRO A 17 6.64 6.35 -19.39
CA PRO A 17 6.22 5.70 -20.64
C PRO A 17 7.21 4.64 -21.14
N TYR A 18 8.51 4.85 -20.93
CA TYR A 18 9.53 3.84 -21.29
C TYR A 18 9.38 2.55 -20.48
N LEU A 19 9.07 2.65 -19.18
CA LEU A 19 8.80 1.47 -18.34
C LEU A 19 7.49 0.81 -18.79
N SER A 20 6.46 1.59 -19.12
CA SER A 20 5.18 1.10 -19.64
C SER A 20 5.33 0.24 -20.90
N CYS A 21 6.31 0.52 -21.77
CA CYS A 21 6.61 -0.34 -22.93
C CYS A 21 7.16 -1.74 -22.56
N LEU A 22 7.68 -1.92 -21.34
CA LEU A 22 8.30 -3.16 -20.87
C LEU A 22 7.36 -3.98 -19.98
N VAL A 23 6.23 -3.40 -19.54
CA VAL A 23 5.28 -4.04 -18.63
C VAL A 23 4.04 -4.51 -19.40
N ARG A 24 3.69 -5.78 -19.22
CA ARG A 24 2.53 -6.42 -19.85
C ARG A 24 1.22 -5.74 -19.45
N GLY A 25 0.34 -5.51 -20.41
CA GLY A 25 -0.97 -4.86 -20.21
C GLY A 25 -0.98 -3.37 -20.55
N CYS A 26 0.14 -2.66 -20.36
CA CYS A 26 0.22 -1.22 -20.57
C CYS A 26 -0.02 -0.84 -22.04
N ALA A 27 0.63 -1.55 -22.97
CA ALA A 27 0.50 -1.30 -24.40
C ALA A 27 -0.89 -1.65 -24.93
N GLU A 28 -1.47 -2.77 -24.48
CA GLU A 28 -2.80 -3.23 -24.89
C GLU A 28 -3.91 -2.30 -24.40
N LYS A 29 -3.74 -1.70 -23.22
CA LYS A 29 -4.69 -0.74 -22.63
C LYS A 29 -4.43 0.71 -23.07
N GLY A 30 -3.25 1.01 -23.60
CA GLY A 30 -2.84 2.38 -23.94
C GLY A 30 -2.70 3.28 -22.71
N LEU A 31 -2.28 2.73 -21.57
CA LEU A 31 -2.16 3.44 -20.30
C LEU A 31 -0.72 3.35 -19.77
N ASP A 32 -0.26 4.42 -19.11
CA ASP A 32 1.01 4.37 -18.39
C ASP A 32 0.92 3.38 -17.21
N ILE A 33 2.07 2.84 -16.81
CA ILE A 33 2.18 1.95 -15.64
C ILE A 33 1.65 2.62 -14.36
N THR A 34 1.84 3.93 -14.23
CA THR A 34 1.35 4.72 -13.08
C THR A 34 -0.16 4.96 -13.12
N GLU A 35 -0.81 4.72 -14.26
CA GLU A 35 -2.27 4.87 -14.46
C GLU A 35 -3.02 3.53 -14.36
N GLY A 36 -2.35 2.46 -13.91
CA GLY A 36 -2.94 1.13 -13.83
C GLY A 36 -2.88 0.32 -15.13
N GLY A 37 -1.93 0.66 -16.02
CA GLY A 37 -1.72 -0.07 -17.27
C GLY A 37 -1.33 -1.53 -17.08
N ALA A 38 -0.60 -1.88 -16.01
CA ALA A 38 -0.16 -3.25 -15.77
C ALA A 38 -1.30 -4.28 -15.78
N GLU A 39 -1.03 -5.49 -16.25
CA GLU A 39 -1.95 -6.63 -16.11
C GLU A 39 -2.28 -6.91 -14.64
N LEU A 40 -1.26 -6.84 -13.77
CA LEU A 40 -1.37 -7.02 -12.33
C LEU A 40 -1.02 -5.70 -11.64
N PHE A 41 -2.04 -5.02 -11.10
CA PHE A 41 -1.89 -3.75 -10.42
C PHE A 41 -2.33 -3.89 -8.96
N TYR A 42 -1.35 -4.01 -8.06
CA TYR A 42 -1.57 -4.21 -6.63
C TYR A 42 -0.89 -3.10 -5.82
N GLY A 43 -1.59 -2.61 -4.80
CA GLY A 43 -1.01 -1.78 -3.75
C GLY A 43 -0.95 -2.58 -2.44
N THR A 44 0.14 -2.44 -1.69
CA THR A 44 0.28 -3.01 -0.35
C THR A 44 0.23 -1.92 0.71
N ILE A 45 -0.30 -2.26 1.89
CA ILE A 45 -0.21 -1.42 3.07
C ILE A 45 0.71 -2.14 4.05
N GLU A 46 1.85 -1.52 4.33
CA GLU A 46 2.82 -2.07 5.26
C GLU A 46 2.44 -1.71 6.69
N ALA A 47 1.90 -2.67 7.43
CA ALA A 47 1.56 -2.50 8.84
C ALA A 47 2.83 -2.65 9.72
N VAL A 48 3.27 -1.56 10.32
CA VAL A 48 4.42 -1.55 11.24
C VAL A 48 4.02 -1.87 12.68
N THR A 49 4.96 -2.33 13.49
CA THR A 49 4.82 -2.52 14.96
C THR A 49 3.84 -3.59 15.44
N TYR A 50 3.46 -4.54 14.59
CA TYR A 50 2.49 -5.59 14.95
C TYR A 50 2.81 -6.31 16.27
N ALA A 51 4.04 -6.79 16.45
CA ALA A 51 4.44 -7.49 17.67
C ALA A 51 4.32 -6.59 18.91
N THR A 52 4.78 -5.34 18.82
CA THR A 52 4.67 -4.36 19.91
C THR A 52 3.22 -4.04 20.25
N THR A 53 2.34 -3.95 19.26
CA THR A 53 0.89 -3.78 19.48
C THR A 53 0.32 -4.98 20.23
N VAL A 54 0.67 -6.20 19.83
CA VAL A 54 0.24 -7.43 20.51
C VAL A 54 0.71 -7.44 21.96
N ASP A 55 1.99 -7.20 22.19
CA ASP A 55 2.57 -7.16 23.55
C ASP A 55 1.92 -6.09 24.42
N SER A 56 1.65 -4.91 23.86
CA SER A 56 0.98 -3.81 24.57
C SER A 56 -0.44 -4.20 24.98
N LEU A 57 -1.20 -4.82 24.07
CA LEU A 57 -2.56 -5.28 24.36
C LEU A 57 -2.56 -6.43 25.38
N LEU A 58 -1.60 -7.35 25.29
CA LEU A 58 -1.43 -8.42 26.27
C LEU A 58 -1.06 -7.88 27.65
N ALA A 59 -0.18 -6.87 27.72
CA ALA A 59 0.18 -6.21 28.97
C ALA A 59 -1.02 -5.55 29.62
N VAL A 60 -1.84 -4.82 28.86
CA VAL A 60 -3.10 -4.23 29.35
C VAL A 60 -4.05 -5.31 29.85
N LYS A 61 -4.29 -6.36 29.06
CA LYS A 61 -5.15 -7.48 29.48
C LYS A 61 -4.66 -8.09 30.80
N HIS A 62 -3.37 -8.42 30.87
CA HIS A 62 -2.83 -9.16 31.99
C HIS A 62 -2.75 -8.32 33.26
N LEU A 63 -2.17 -7.12 33.18
CA LEU A 63 -1.90 -6.31 34.36
C LEU A 63 -3.18 -5.61 34.87
N VAL A 64 -3.97 -5.03 33.97
CA VAL A 64 -5.15 -4.24 34.35
C VAL A 64 -6.37 -5.12 34.61
N PHE A 65 -6.67 -6.06 33.71
CA PHE A 65 -7.93 -6.82 33.78
C PHE A 65 -7.79 -8.14 34.53
N ASP A 66 -6.75 -8.93 34.24
CA ASP A 66 -6.56 -10.23 34.89
C ASP A 66 -6.02 -10.06 36.34
N LYS A 67 -4.98 -9.23 36.52
CA LYS A 67 -4.32 -9.01 37.83
C LYS A 67 -4.90 -7.87 38.65
N LYS A 68 -5.58 -6.89 38.02
CA LYS A 68 -6.09 -5.67 38.67
C LYS A 68 -5.03 -4.96 39.53
N LEU A 69 -3.80 -4.91 38.99
CA LEU A 69 -2.68 -4.16 39.54
C LEU A 69 -2.86 -2.66 39.33
#